data_AF-A0A1S9MBB7-F1
#
_entry.id   AF-A0A1S9MBB7-F1
#
_cell.length_a   1.000
_cell.length_b   1.000
_cell.length_c   1.000
_cell.angle_alpha   90.00
_cell.angle_beta   90.00
_cell.angle_gamma   90.00
#
_symmetry.space_group_name_H-M   'P 1'
#
loop_
_entity.id
_entity.type
_entity.pdbx_description
1 polymer ?
#
loop_
_entity_poly.entity_id
_entity_poly.type
_entity_poly.pdbx_seq_one_letter_code
_entity_poly.pdbx_strand_id
1 'polypeptide(L)'
;MPAASTERTTAVVIGAGMPGLAVASELSRYGVDAIVVDGMYVPGPLQSLNTGILQRCDAADAACLQERSEILRHLRNYAASHGLDVRSSTRAVRLDRLDEAAAGTVISGAVVSDSGLSNPTGQDPATEALAAPGVVSYQWAVHTANGVLLADHVVVTRCGQSQLRRMLAELGIAIGQNLVAAMRAMGMYLVGVGELATPTPKEVLRQAKVVGQAISAKVHPDSVHGALTGTFAAIPALA
;
A
#
# COMPACT_ATOMS: atom_id res chain seq x y z
N MET A 1 9.92 26.25 16.33
CA MET A 1 9.12 25.31 15.53
C MET A 1 10.10 24.46 14.74
N PRO A 2 10.36 23.18 15.09
CA PRO A 2 11.24 22.36 14.28
C PRO A 2 10.57 22.15 12.92
N ALA A 3 11.32 22.33 11.83
CA ALA A 3 10.84 22.12 10.48
C ALA A 3 10.31 20.68 10.37
N ALA A 4 9.08 20.51 9.84
CA ALA A 4 8.53 19.19 9.57
C ALA A 4 9.50 18.45 8.63
N SER A 5 10.12 17.36 9.10
CA SER A 5 11.00 16.57 8.25
C SER A 5 10.14 15.77 7.28
N THR A 6 10.32 16.00 5.98
CA THR A 6 9.75 15.14 4.95
C THR A 6 10.74 14.02 4.66
N GLU A 7 10.27 12.79 4.81
CA GLU A 7 11.07 11.59 4.57
C GLU A 7 10.39 10.74 3.51
N ARG A 8 11.16 10.11 2.62
CA ARG A 8 10.65 9.29 1.52
C ARG A 8 11.00 7.83 1.75
N THR A 9 10.02 6.95 1.54
CA THR A 9 10.17 5.49 1.61
C THR A 9 9.31 4.84 0.54
N THR A 10 9.52 3.56 0.24
CA THR A 10 8.73 2.86 -0.77
C THR A 10 7.34 2.50 -0.23
N ALA A 11 7.27 2.05 1.03
CA ALA A 11 6.02 1.68 1.67
C ALA A 11 5.90 2.21 3.11
N VAL A 12 4.70 2.64 3.51
CA VAL A 12 4.38 2.91 4.93
C VAL A 12 3.34 1.92 5.42
N VAL A 13 3.63 1.26 6.54
CA VAL A 13 2.71 0.35 7.22
C VAL A 13 2.17 1.03 8.46
N ILE A 14 0.85 1.24 8.50
CA ILE A 14 0.16 1.87 9.62
C ILE A 14 -0.32 0.79 10.59
N GLY A 15 0.33 0.73 11.76
CA GLY A 15 0.02 -0.11 12.92
C GLY A 15 1.12 -1.12 13.25
N ALA A 16 1.81 -0.94 14.37
CA ALA A 16 2.89 -1.82 14.85
C ALA A 16 2.41 -3.11 15.57
N GLY A 17 1.21 -3.59 15.22
CA GLY A 17 0.65 -4.86 15.73
C GLY A 17 1.05 -6.07 14.89
N MET A 18 0.50 -7.24 15.22
CA MET A 18 0.72 -8.49 14.46
C MET A 18 0.51 -8.34 12.94
N PRO A 19 -0.60 -7.76 12.43
CA PRO A 19 -0.76 -7.57 10.99
C PRO A 19 0.31 -6.67 10.35
N GLY A 20 0.66 -5.55 10.99
CA GLY A 20 1.63 -4.62 10.40
C GLY A 20 3.05 -5.15 10.42
N LEU A 21 3.47 -5.80 11.51
CA LEU A 21 4.78 -6.44 11.55
C LEU A 21 4.86 -7.65 10.62
N ALA A 22 3.77 -8.40 10.41
CA ALA A 22 3.73 -9.46 9.42
C ALA A 22 3.95 -8.91 8.01
N VAL A 23 3.27 -7.81 7.65
CA VAL A 23 3.46 -7.16 6.35
C VAL A 23 4.87 -6.61 6.20
N ALA A 24 5.39 -5.90 7.21
CA ALA A 24 6.73 -5.35 7.18
C ALA A 24 7.81 -6.43 7.03
N SER A 25 7.61 -7.59 7.66
CA SER A 25 8.50 -8.75 7.50
C SER A 25 8.46 -9.30 6.07
N GLU A 26 7.28 -9.40 5.45
CA GLU A 26 7.18 -9.84 4.06
C GLU A 26 7.78 -8.81 3.09
N LEU A 27 7.55 -7.51 3.30
CA LEU A 27 8.16 -6.45 2.49
C LEU A 27 9.69 -6.49 2.55
N SER A 28 10.25 -6.67 3.74
CA SER A 28 11.71 -6.82 3.93
C SER A 28 12.27 -8.05 3.20
N ARG A 29 11.56 -9.19 3.23
CA ARG A 29 11.96 -10.39 2.45
C ARG A 29 11.99 -10.15 0.95
N TYR A 30 11.14 -9.25 0.47
CA TYR A 30 11.09 -8.85 -0.93
C TYR A 30 12.01 -7.67 -1.27
N GLY A 31 12.81 -7.18 -0.33
CA GLY A 31 13.71 -6.05 -0.53
C GLY A 31 13.00 -4.70 -0.67
N VAL A 32 11.76 -4.59 -0.18
CA VAL A 32 10.98 -3.35 -0.22
C VAL A 32 11.19 -2.57 1.07
N ASP A 33 11.74 -1.36 0.95
CA ASP A 33 11.92 -0.44 2.06
C ASP A 33 10.57 -0.02 2.64
N ALA A 34 10.40 -0.21 3.95
CA ALA A 34 9.15 0.09 4.62
C ALA A 34 9.35 0.67 6.01
N ILE A 35 8.56 1.70 6.33
CA ILE A 35 8.49 2.30 7.67
C ILE A 35 7.17 1.88 8.33
N VAL A 36 7.26 1.28 9.51
CA VAL A 36 6.09 0.92 10.33
C VAL A 36 5.84 2.03 11.34
N VAL A 37 4.64 2.62 11.33
CA VAL A 37 4.21 3.66 12.27
C VAL A 37 3.10 3.16 13.19
N ASP A 38 2.90 3.82 14.32
CA ASP A 38 1.73 3.53 15.18
C ASP A 38 0.42 3.94 14.48
N GLY A 39 -0.66 3.23 14.82
CA GLY A 39 -1.95 3.31 14.15
C GLY A 39 -2.61 4.69 14.22
N MET A 40 -3.52 4.95 13.27
CA MET A 40 -4.27 6.22 13.23
C MET A 40 -5.29 6.31 14.37
N TYR A 41 -5.18 7.37 15.16
CA TYR A 41 -6.18 7.74 16.15
C TYR A 41 -7.11 8.80 15.53
N VAL A 42 -8.38 8.44 15.27
CA VAL A 42 -9.39 9.47 14.98
C VAL A 42 -9.94 9.95 16.33
N PRO A 43 -9.83 11.24 16.68
CA PRO A 43 -10.49 11.78 17.86
C PRO A 43 -12.01 11.69 17.71
N GLY A 44 -12.60 10.66 18.28
CA GLY A 44 -13.96 10.68 18.82
C GLY A 44 -13.87 10.69 20.35
N PRO A 45 -14.97 11.04 21.07
CA PRO A 45 -14.99 11.15 22.53
C PRO A 45 -14.84 9.80 23.27
N LEU A 46 -14.26 8.79 22.62
CA LEU A 46 -13.95 7.48 23.16
C LEU A 46 -12.48 7.16 22.87
N GLN A 47 -11.58 7.92 23.50
CA GLN A 47 -10.20 7.47 23.68
C GLN A 47 -10.22 6.21 24.54
N SER A 48 -9.91 5.09 23.89
CA SER A 48 -9.32 3.87 24.44
C SER A 48 -9.60 3.58 25.92
N LEU A 49 -10.81 3.13 26.23
CA LEU A 49 -11.07 2.31 27.40
C LEU A 49 -11.99 1.11 27.14
N ASN A 50 -12.51 0.91 25.92
CA ASN A 50 -13.53 -0.14 25.77
C ASN A 50 -13.70 -0.75 24.36
N THR A 51 -12.80 -1.64 23.97
CA THR A 51 -13.22 -2.90 23.31
C THR A 51 -13.20 -4.07 24.30
N GLY A 52 -13.33 -3.77 25.60
CA GLY A 52 -13.42 -4.78 26.65
C GLY A 52 -14.85 -5.31 26.86
N ILE A 53 -15.90 -4.57 26.45
CA ILE A 53 -17.27 -4.88 26.91
C ILE A 53 -18.34 -4.94 25.79
N LEU A 54 -18.08 -4.51 24.55
CA LEU A 54 -19.07 -4.62 23.45
C LEU A 54 -18.59 -5.47 22.28
N GLN A 55 -18.02 -6.63 22.60
CA GLN A 55 -18.35 -7.91 21.97
C GLN A 55 -17.70 -8.94 22.85
N ARG A 56 -18.53 -9.51 23.74
CA ARG A 56 -18.24 -10.72 24.51
C ARG A 56 -17.67 -11.72 23.51
N CYS A 57 -16.34 -11.87 23.48
CA CYS A 57 -15.69 -13.01 22.86
C CYS A 57 -16.28 -14.21 23.57
N ASP A 58 -17.24 -14.88 22.95
CA ASP A 58 -17.62 -16.23 23.33
C ASP A 58 -16.36 -17.07 23.19
N ALA A 59 -15.66 -17.31 24.31
CA ALA A 59 -14.55 -18.25 24.45
C ALA A 59 -13.72 -18.46 23.16
N ALA A 60 -13.30 -17.37 22.50
CA ALA A 60 -12.56 -17.42 21.25
C ALA A 60 -11.12 -17.80 21.59
N ASP A 61 -10.99 -19.09 21.88
CA ASP A 61 -9.86 -19.95 22.17
C ASP A 61 -8.65 -19.25 22.78
N ALA A 62 -8.37 -19.50 24.06
CA ALA A 62 -7.12 -19.07 24.70
C ALA A 62 -5.89 -19.50 23.87
N ALA A 63 -6.01 -20.63 23.16
CA ALA A 63 -5.03 -21.10 22.19
C ALA A 63 -4.82 -20.12 21.02
N CYS A 64 -5.86 -19.51 20.45
CA CYS A 64 -5.75 -18.51 19.39
C CYS A 64 -5.12 -17.20 19.88
N LEU A 65 -5.42 -16.78 21.11
CA LEU A 65 -4.78 -15.61 21.72
C LEU A 65 -3.30 -15.86 22.02
N GLN A 66 -2.98 -17.07 22.51
CA GLN A 66 -1.61 -17.50 22.75
C GLN A 66 -0.81 -17.62 21.44
N GLU A 67 -1.38 -18.24 20.41
CA GLU A 67 -0.80 -18.32 19.06
C GLU A 67 -0.51 -16.91 18.53
N ARG A 68 -1.46 -15.99 18.67
CA ARG A 68 -1.28 -14.58 18.28
C ARG A 68 -0.15 -13.90 19.04
N SER A 69 -0.01 -14.13 20.35
CA SER A 69 1.08 -13.54 21.14
C SER A 69 2.44 -14.11 20.77
N GLU A 70 2.53 -15.41 20.49
CA GLU A 70 3.77 -16.06 20.05
C GLU A 70 4.18 -15.56 18.66
N ILE A 71 3.24 -15.48 17.72
CA ILE A 71 3.49 -14.91 16.39
C ILE A 71 3.98 -13.47 16.53
N LEU A 72 3.31 -12.64 17.34
CA LEU A 72 3.73 -11.25 17.54
C LEU A 72 5.13 -11.15 18.16
N ARG A 73 5.47 -12.03 19.11
CA ARG A 73 6.81 -12.13 19.69
C ARG A 73 7.85 -12.47 18.62
N HIS A 74 7.58 -13.46 17.78
CA HIS A 74 8.46 -13.82 16.66
C HIS A 74 8.63 -12.70 15.65
N LEU A 75 7.56 -11.99 15.31
CA LEU A 75 7.60 -10.85 14.39
C LEU A 75 8.42 -9.68 14.94
N ARG A 76 8.33 -9.39 16.24
CA ARG A 76 9.17 -8.37 16.89
C ARG A 76 10.64 -8.76 16.89
N ASN A 77 10.94 -10.02 17.18
CA ASN A 77 12.31 -10.53 17.12
C ASN A 77 12.86 -10.44 15.69
N TYR A 78 12.06 -10.86 14.70
CA TYR A 78 12.43 -10.73 13.29
C TYR A 78 12.73 -9.28 12.93
N ALA A 79 11.85 -8.35 13.32
CA ALA A 79 12.02 -6.92 13.05
C ALA A 79 13.33 -6.38 13.62
N ALA A 80 13.67 -6.72 14.86
CA ALA A 80 14.92 -6.31 15.49
C ALA A 80 16.15 -6.94 14.82
N SER A 81 16.09 -8.23 14.46
CA SER A 81 17.20 -8.94 13.82
C SER A 81 17.48 -8.49 12.38
N HIS A 82 16.47 -7.99 11.66
CA HIS A 82 16.59 -7.56 10.27
C HIS A 82 16.61 -6.03 10.12
N GLY A 83 16.66 -5.29 11.23
CA GLY A 83 16.76 -3.82 11.21
C GLY A 83 15.56 -3.13 10.59
N LEU A 84 14.34 -3.66 10.75
CA LEU A 84 13.14 -3.01 10.22
C LEU A 84 12.91 -1.67 10.92
N ASP A 85 12.56 -0.64 10.15
CA ASP A 85 12.22 0.68 10.70
C ASP A 85 10.83 0.65 11.34
N VAL A 86 10.78 0.37 12.65
CA VAL A 86 9.55 0.33 13.43
C VAL A 86 9.50 1.51 14.41
N ARG A 87 8.69 2.51 14.06
CA ARG A 87 8.48 3.75 14.82
C ARG A 87 7.23 3.65 15.68
N SER A 88 7.28 2.80 16.71
CA SER A 88 6.15 2.54 17.61
C SER A 88 5.68 3.75 18.43
N SER A 89 6.51 4.80 18.57
CA SER A 89 6.14 6.07 19.19
C SER A 89 5.64 7.13 18.20
N THR A 90 5.82 6.91 16.90
CA THR A 90 5.41 7.85 15.84
C THR A 90 4.03 7.49 15.35
N ARG A 91 3.04 8.33 15.69
CA ARG A 91 1.65 8.12 15.31
C ARG A 91 1.34 8.69 13.92
N ALA A 92 0.64 7.93 13.09
CA ALA A 92 -0.01 8.46 11.89
C ALA A 92 -1.28 9.25 12.29
N VAL A 93 -1.37 10.50 11.84
CA VAL A 93 -2.44 11.45 12.19
C VAL A 93 -3.39 11.65 11.02
N ARG A 94 -2.85 11.80 9.81
CA ARG A 94 -3.61 12.04 8.60
C ARG A 94 -2.97 11.29 7.44
N LEU A 95 -3.81 10.84 6.52
CA LEU A 95 -3.40 10.20 5.28
C LEU A 95 -3.95 11.04 4.13
N ASP A 96 -3.06 11.63 3.34
CA ASP A 96 -3.43 12.39 2.15
C ASP A 96 -2.90 11.66 0.91
N ARG A 97 -3.64 11.79 -0.20
CA ARG A 97 -3.20 11.33 -1.51
C ARG A 97 -2.65 12.51 -2.29
N LEU A 98 -1.41 12.40 -2.70
CA LEU A 98 -0.78 13.29 -3.66
C LEU A 98 -1.04 12.69 -5.03
N ASP A 99 -1.97 13.29 -5.76
CA ASP A 99 -2.12 13.01 -7.18
C ASP A 99 -1.00 13.78 -7.89
N GLU A 100 -0.03 13.08 -8.43
CA GLU A 100 0.91 13.68 -9.38
C GLU A 100 0.16 13.81 -10.71
N ALA A 101 -0.86 14.68 -10.70
CA ALA A 101 -1.60 15.05 -11.88
C ALA A 101 -0.57 15.53 -12.90
N ALA A 102 -0.44 14.78 -13.99
CA ALA A 102 0.47 15.05 -15.09
C ALA A 102 0.61 16.56 -15.34
N ALA A 103 1.69 17.14 -14.83
CA ALA A 103 2.05 18.50 -15.10
C ALA A 103 2.47 18.56 -16.57
N GLY A 104 1.50 18.82 -17.46
CA GLY A 104 1.74 19.07 -18.86
C GLY A 104 0.76 18.36 -19.79
N THR A 105 -0.41 18.96 -19.99
CA THR A 105 -0.98 19.28 -21.32
C THR A 105 -2.27 20.06 -21.10
N VAL A 106 -2.11 21.33 -20.73
CA VAL A 106 -3.17 22.33 -20.95
C VAL A 106 -3.11 22.68 -22.43
N ILE A 107 -3.87 21.97 -23.26
CA ILE A 107 -4.16 22.44 -24.63
C ILE A 107 -5.18 23.56 -24.51
N SER A 108 -4.66 24.79 -24.43
CA SER A 108 -5.38 25.97 -24.90
C SER A 108 -5.69 25.81 -26.38
N GLY A 109 -6.96 25.97 -26.77
CA GLY A 109 -7.31 26.16 -28.17
C GLY A 109 -8.57 25.44 -28.62
N ALA A 110 -9.72 25.72 -28.00
CA ALA A 110 -10.99 25.54 -28.69
C ALA A 110 -11.20 26.76 -29.62
N VAL A 111 -10.95 26.59 -30.91
CA VAL A 111 -11.49 27.46 -31.96
C VAL A 111 -12.11 26.57 -33.04
N VAL A 112 -13.37 26.88 -33.33
CA VAL A 112 -14.31 26.20 -34.24
C VAL A 112 -14.02 26.56 -35.70
N SER A 113 -14.22 25.63 -36.64
CA SER A 113 -14.78 25.74 -38.02
C SER A 113 -14.40 24.46 -38.81
N ASP A 114 -15.30 23.51 -39.07
CA ASP A 114 -16.26 23.39 -40.19
C ASP A 114 -15.69 23.27 -41.63
N SER A 115 -16.24 22.28 -42.35
CA SER A 115 -16.31 22.07 -43.80
C SER A 115 -15.10 21.48 -44.58
N GLY A 116 -15.38 20.37 -45.31
CA GLY A 116 -14.82 20.13 -46.65
C GLY A 116 -14.22 18.75 -46.95
N LEU A 117 -14.89 17.96 -47.80
CA LEU A 117 -14.41 16.72 -48.41
C LEU A 117 -13.06 16.89 -49.13
N SER A 118 -12.18 15.87 -49.05
CA SER A 118 -11.46 15.22 -50.19
C SER A 118 -10.33 14.29 -49.69
N ASN A 119 -10.27 13.07 -50.21
CA ASN A 119 -9.07 12.19 -50.32
C ASN A 119 -8.65 12.20 -51.81
N PRO A 120 -7.50 11.67 -52.32
CA PRO A 120 -6.48 10.84 -51.66
C PRO A 120 -5.00 11.04 -52.06
N THR A 121 -4.13 10.27 -51.39
CA THR A 121 -2.86 9.65 -51.87
C THR A 121 -1.55 10.31 -51.41
N GLY A 122 -0.71 9.52 -50.70
CA GLY A 122 0.73 9.75 -50.62
C GLY A 122 1.38 9.47 -49.26
N GLN A 123 1.91 8.26 -49.10
CA GLN A 123 3.25 7.96 -48.58
C GLN A 123 3.67 8.36 -47.13
N ASP A 124 3.98 7.28 -46.39
CA ASP A 124 4.98 7.08 -45.32
C ASP A 124 4.56 6.98 -43.83
N PRO A 125 5.01 5.91 -43.13
CA PRO A 125 4.62 5.58 -41.75
C PRO A 125 5.50 6.33 -40.75
N ALA A 126 5.10 7.53 -40.37
CA ALA A 126 5.65 8.19 -39.20
C ALA A 126 5.05 7.57 -37.94
N THR A 127 5.88 6.78 -37.26
CA THR A 127 5.95 6.56 -35.81
C THR A 127 4.99 7.44 -34.98
N GLU A 128 3.72 7.04 -34.90
CA GLU A 128 2.89 7.37 -33.74
C GLU A 128 3.41 6.51 -32.61
N ALA A 129 4.43 7.05 -31.92
CA ALA A 129 4.82 6.61 -30.60
C ALA A 129 3.56 6.72 -29.74
N LEU A 130 2.84 5.59 -29.67
CA LEU A 130 1.74 5.33 -28.77
C LEU A 130 2.22 5.81 -27.40
N ALA A 131 1.72 6.96 -26.96
CA ALA A 131 1.99 7.47 -25.64
C ALA A 131 1.64 6.34 -24.67
N ALA A 132 2.67 5.71 -24.09
CA ALA A 132 2.49 4.74 -23.04
C ALA A 132 1.57 5.41 -22.01
N PRO A 133 0.48 4.75 -21.57
CA PRO A 133 -0.44 5.35 -20.64
C PRO A 133 0.37 5.92 -19.49
N GLY A 134 0.32 7.24 -19.31
CA GLY A 134 1.09 7.93 -18.29
C GLY A 134 0.89 7.17 -16.99
N VAL A 135 1.97 6.61 -16.46
CA VAL A 135 1.90 5.84 -15.22
C VAL A 135 1.50 6.87 -14.17
N VAL A 136 0.22 6.86 -13.80
CA VAL A 136 -0.29 7.72 -12.74
C VAL A 136 0.41 7.26 -11.46
N SER A 137 1.43 8.00 -11.05
CA SER A 137 2.15 7.78 -9.80
C SER A 137 1.28 8.31 -8.66
N TYR A 138 0.60 7.39 -7.97
CA TYR A 138 -0.09 7.72 -6.74
C TYR A 138 0.94 7.76 -5.62
N GLN A 139 1.23 8.94 -5.09
CA GLN A 139 2.04 9.09 -3.89
C GLN A 139 1.16 9.35 -2.67
N TRP A 140 1.46 8.69 -1.57
CA TRP A 140 0.78 8.83 -0.30
C TRP A 140 1.60 9.70 0.65
N ALA A 141 0.94 10.64 1.30
CA ALA A 141 1.52 11.44 2.37
C ALA A 141 0.92 11.00 3.71
N VAL A 142 1.75 10.35 4.54
CA VAL A 142 1.39 9.97 5.91
C VAL A 142 1.89 11.05 6.86
N HIS A 143 0.98 11.87 7.37
CA HIS A 143 1.30 12.88 8.35
C HIS A 143 1.48 12.24 9.72
N THR A 144 2.59 12.55 10.36
CA THR A 144 2.93 12.09 11.70
C THR A 144 3.23 13.29 12.61
N ALA A 145 3.36 13.04 13.91
CA ALA A 145 3.78 14.09 14.85
C ALA A 145 5.17 14.67 14.54
N ASN A 146 6.01 13.92 13.82
CA ASN A 146 7.40 14.28 13.54
C ASN A 146 7.61 14.88 12.14
N GLY A 147 6.57 14.88 11.29
CA GLY A 147 6.69 15.30 9.90
C GLY A 147 5.86 14.43 8.95
N VAL A 148 6.23 14.39 7.67
CA VAL A 148 5.47 13.71 6.62
C VAL A 148 6.31 12.56 6.05
N LEU A 149 5.74 11.37 5.99
CA LEU A 149 6.31 10.24 5.26
C LEU A 149 5.65 10.15 3.89
N LEU A 150 6.45 10.27 2.83
CA LEU A 150 6.02 10.09 1.45
C LEU A 150 6.29 8.65 1.02
N ALA A 151 5.29 7.98 0.46
CA ALA A 151 5.43 6.62 -0.03
C ALA A 151 4.53 6.29 -1.23
N ASP A 152 4.99 5.38 -2.07
CA ASP A 152 4.21 4.91 -3.24
C ASP A 152 3.14 3.89 -2.81
N HIS A 153 3.37 3.24 -1.67
CA HIS A 153 2.46 2.24 -1.11
C HIS A 153 2.14 2.51 0.34
N VAL A 154 0.86 2.36 0.70
CA VAL A 154 0.41 2.44 2.10
C VAL A 154 -0.38 1.19 2.48
N VAL A 155 -0.05 0.61 3.63
CA VAL A 155 -0.76 -0.55 4.19
C VAL A 155 -1.44 -0.10 5.47
N VAL A 156 -2.77 -0.17 5.49
CA VAL A 156 -3.57 0.17 6.67
C VAL A 156 -3.94 -1.11 7.40
N THR A 157 -3.54 -1.21 8.66
CA THR A 157 -3.86 -2.36 9.51
C THR A 157 -4.84 -2.00 10.60
N ARG A 158 -5.70 -2.95 10.97
CA ARG A 158 -6.59 -2.87 12.14
C ARG A 158 -7.51 -1.63 12.19
N CYS A 159 -7.96 -1.12 11.04
CA CYS A 159 -9.00 -0.10 11.02
C CYS A 159 -10.39 -0.72 11.20
N GLY A 160 -11.22 -0.16 12.08
CA GLY A 160 -12.63 -0.54 12.17
C GLY A 160 -13.38 -0.11 10.92
N GLN A 161 -14.50 -0.74 10.59
CA GLN A 161 -15.27 -0.42 9.39
C GLN A 161 -15.67 1.07 9.32
N SER A 162 -16.16 1.63 10.43
CA SER A 162 -16.51 3.05 10.49
C SER A 162 -15.32 3.97 10.23
N GLN A 163 -14.13 3.58 10.68
CA GLN A 163 -12.89 4.31 10.47
C GLN A 163 -12.43 4.20 9.01
N LEU A 164 -12.47 2.99 8.42
CA LEU A 164 -12.18 2.79 7.01
C LEU A 164 -13.13 3.61 6.14
N ARG A 165 -14.43 3.51 6.38
CA ARG A 165 -15.45 4.26 5.62
C ARG A 165 -15.23 5.77 5.71
N ARG A 166 -14.92 6.29 6.90
CA ARG A 166 -14.63 7.71 7.11
C ARG A 166 -13.36 8.13 6.38
N MET A 167 -12.28 7.37 6.50
CA MET A 167 -11.02 7.63 5.81
C MET A 167 -11.20 7.61 4.28
N LEU A 168 -11.94 6.63 3.75
CA LEU A 168 -12.23 6.57 2.32
C LEU A 168 -13.09 7.76 1.85
N ALA A 169 -14.06 8.19 2.66
CA ALA A 169 -14.85 9.39 2.38
C ALA A 169 -13.99 10.67 2.40
N GLU A 170 -13.07 10.80 3.36
CA GLU A 170 -12.12 11.91 3.45
C GLU A 170 -11.16 11.94 2.24
N LEU A 171 -10.80 10.77 1.71
CA LEU A 171 -10.00 10.63 0.48
C LEU A 171 -10.81 10.82 -0.82
N GLY A 172 -12.13 11.05 -0.73
CA GLY A 172 -13.02 11.16 -1.90
C GLY A 172 -13.22 9.85 -2.67
N ILE A 173 -12.95 8.69 -2.05
CA ILE A 173 -13.09 7.37 -2.67
C ILE A 173 -14.52 6.86 -2.45
N ALA A 174 -15.29 6.77 -3.52
CA ALA A 174 -16.62 6.16 -3.48
C ALA A 174 -16.53 4.65 -3.19
N ILE A 175 -17.31 4.19 -2.21
CA ILE A 175 -17.42 2.77 -1.86
C ILE A 175 -18.31 2.09 -2.91
N GLY A 176 -17.69 1.51 -3.94
CA GLY A 176 -18.37 0.79 -5.02
C GLY A 176 -18.03 -0.69 -5.06
N GLN A 177 -18.51 -1.37 -6.10
CA GLN A 177 -18.04 -2.72 -6.45
C GLN A 177 -16.52 -2.65 -6.71
N ASN A 178 -15.78 -3.67 -6.25
CA ASN A 178 -14.32 -3.77 -6.41
C ASN A 178 -13.47 -2.71 -5.67
N LEU A 179 -13.95 -2.18 -4.54
CA LEU A 179 -13.18 -1.25 -3.68
C LEU A 179 -11.74 -1.73 -3.43
N VAL A 180 -11.55 -3.00 -3.06
CA VAL A 180 -10.21 -3.56 -2.77
C VAL A 180 -9.29 -3.51 -3.99
N ALA A 181 -9.80 -3.75 -5.19
CA ALA A 181 -9.02 -3.68 -6.43
C ALA A 181 -8.68 -2.24 -6.78
N ALA A 182 -9.63 -1.30 -6.61
CA ALA A 182 -9.39 0.13 -6.80
C ALA A 182 -8.33 0.65 -5.82
N MET A 183 -8.44 0.31 -4.53
CA MET A 183 -7.45 0.67 -3.51
C MET A 183 -6.07 0.12 -3.86
N ARG A 184 -6.00 -1.15 -4.27
CA ARG A 184 -4.75 -1.78 -4.72
C ARG A 184 -4.17 -1.05 -5.94
N ALA A 185 -4.99 -0.65 -6.91
CA ALA A 185 -4.53 0.11 -8.07
C ALA A 185 -3.87 1.43 -7.63
N MET A 186 -4.45 2.11 -6.64
CA MET A 186 -3.93 3.34 -6.04
C MET A 186 -2.74 3.13 -5.07
N GLY A 187 -2.25 1.91 -4.86
CA GLY A 187 -1.15 1.64 -3.93
C GLY A 187 -1.57 1.55 -2.45
N MET A 188 -2.87 1.47 -2.14
CA MET A 188 -3.37 1.29 -0.78
C MET A 188 -3.84 -0.15 -0.54
N TYR A 189 -3.40 -0.75 0.56
CA TYR A 189 -3.66 -2.14 0.92
C TYR A 189 -4.26 -2.24 2.33
N LEU A 190 -5.17 -3.20 2.52
CA LEU A 190 -5.82 -3.47 3.80
C LEU A 190 -5.42 -4.85 4.32
N VAL A 191 -5.06 -4.93 5.60
CA VAL A 191 -4.71 -6.19 6.27
C VAL A 191 -5.36 -6.26 7.64
N GLY A 192 -6.08 -7.35 7.90
CA GLY A 192 -6.80 -7.56 9.14
C GLY A 192 -8.02 -6.64 9.31
N VAL A 193 -8.70 -6.30 8.20
CA VAL A 193 -9.87 -5.42 8.13
C VAL A 193 -11.05 -6.22 7.56
N GLY A 194 -12.19 -6.31 8.27
CA GLY A 194 -13.35 -7.12 7.85
C GLY A 194 -14.53 -7.12 8.84
N GLU A 195 -15.73 -7.51 8.36
CA GLU A 195 -17.02 -7.60 9.07
C GLU A 195 -16.96 -8.51 10.32
N LEU A 196 -17.39 -7.96 11.46
CA LEU A 196 -17.83 -8.54 12.76
C LEU A 196 -17.06 -9.70 13.44
N ALA A 197 -16.19 -10.44 12.76
CA ALA A 197 -15.35 -11.49 13.33
C ALA A 197 -13.87 -11.08 13.24
N THR A 198 -13.17 -11.16 14.37
CA THR A 198 -11.72 -10.93 14.39
C THR A 198 -11.00 -11.95 13.50
N PRO A 199 -10.18 -11.51 12.52
CA PRO A 199 -9.50 -12.42 11.61
C PRO A 199 -8.54 -13.33 12.38
N THR A 200 -8.46 -14.61 11.97
CA THR A 200 -7.56 -15.59 12.57
C THR A 200 -6.10 -15.21 12.29
N PRO A 201 -5.14 -15.61 13.15
CA PRO A 201 -3.73 -15.32 12.92
C PRO A 201 -3.23 -15.81 11.56
N LYS A 202 -3.67 -17.01 11.13
CA LYS A 202 -3.32 -17.59 9.83
C LYS A 202 -3.83 -16.75 8.66
N GLU A 203 -5.06 -16.26 8.72
CA GLU A 203 -5.60 -15.40 7.67
C GLU A 203 -4.84 -14.07 7.58
N VAL A 204 -4.46 -13.48 8.72
CA VAL A 204 -3.64 -12.26 8.73
C VAL A 204 -2.26 -12.51 8.08
N LEU A 205 -1.60 -13.61 8.39
CA LEU A 205 -0.32 -13.97 7.77
C LEU A 205 -0.48 -14.22 6.26
N ARG A 206 -1.57 -14.87 5.84
CA ARG A 206 -1.88 -15.08 4.41
C ARG A 206 -2.09 -13.74 3.70
N GLN A 207 -2.85 -12.83 4.29
CA GLN A 207 -3.07 -11.48 3.76
C GLN A 207 -1.76 -10.71 3.66
N ALA A 208 -0.93 -10.76 4.70
CA ALA A 208 0.38 -10.11 4.70
C ALA A 208 1.26 -10.58 3.54
N LYS A 209 1.30 -11.90 3.29
CA LYS A 209 2.06 -12.49 2.19
C LYS A 209 1.54 -12.03 0.82
N VAL A 210 0.23 -12.04 0.61
CA VAL A 210 -0.39 -11.58 -0.65
C VAL A 210 -0.11 -10.09 -0.87
N VAL A 211 -0.18 -9.27 0.18
CA VAL A 211 0.11 -7.83 0.10
C VAL A 211 1.60 -7.58 -0.19
N GLY A 212 2.51 -8.26 0.49
CA GLY A 212 3.95 -8.15 0.26
C GLY A 212 4.32 -8.53 -1.19
N GLN A 213 3.76 -9.62 -1.70
CA GLN A 213 3.93 -10.02 -3.11
C GLN A 213 3.39 -8.99 -4.09
N ALA A 214 2.18 -8.46 -3.84
CA ALA A 214 1.55 -7.49 -4.72
C ALA A 214 2.28 -6.14 -4.74
N ILE A 215 2.91 -5.75 -3.63
CA ILE A 215 3.76 -4.55 -3.56
C ILE A 215 5.08 -4.82 -4.26
N SER A 216 5.76 -5.92 -3.95
CA SER A 216 7.03 -6.31 -4.58
C SER A 216 6.91 -6.36 -6.11
N ALA A 217 5.83 -6.93 -6.64
CA ALA A 217 5.59 -7.00 -8.09
C ALA A 217 5.46 -5.62 -8.75
N LYS A 218 5.06 -4.58 -8.00
CA LYS A 218 4.98 -3.20 -8.49
C LYS A 218 6.30 -2.45 -8.35
N VAL A 219 7.03 -2.69 -7.26
CA VAL A 219 8.32 -2.05 -6.97
C VAL A 219 9.43 -2.62 -7.88
N HIS A 220 9.38 -3.92 -8.18
CA HIS A 220 10.37 -4.63 -8.99
C HIS A 220 9.72 -5.33 -10.20
N PRO A 221 9.21 -4.58 -11.20
CA PRO A 221 8.51 -5.15 -12.35
C PRO A 221 9.42 -6.01 -13.26
N ASP A 222 10.72 -5.72 -13.29
CA ASP A 222 11.71 -6.43 -14.12
C ASP A 222 12.09 -7.80 -13.56
N SER A 223 11.92 -8.02 -12.25
CA SER A 223 12.17 -9.33 -11.61
C SER A 223 11.21 -10.42 -12.09
N VAL A 224 10.05 -10.04 -12.62
CA VAL A 224 9.07 -10.97 -13.21
C VAL A 224 9.42 -11.31 -14.66
N HIS A 225 10.04 -10.37 -15.39
CA HIS A 225 10.47 -10.57 -16.78
C HIS A 225 11.80 -11.34 -16.87
N GLY A 226 12.71 -11.18 -15.92
CA GLY A 226 13.97 -11.93 -15.87
C GLY A 226 13.81 -13.44 -15.63
N ALA A 227 12.69 -13.88 -15.05
CA ALA A 227 12.42 -15.29 -14.80
C ALA A 227 11.96 -16.05 -16.06
N LEU A 228 11.52 -15.37 -17.12
CA LEU A 228 11.07 -15.99 -18.37
C LEU A 228 12.11 -15.94 -19.51
N THR A 229 13.20 -15.18 -19.35
CA THR A 229 14.37 -15.19 -20.24
C THR A 229 15.58 -15.84 -19.57
N GLY A 230 15.38 -17.05 -19.04
CA GLY A 230 16.48 -17.95 -18.71
C GLY A 230 17.10 -18.51 -19.99
N THR A 231 17.92 -17.72 -20.68
CA THR A 231 18.84 -18.25 -21.70
C THR A 231 19.81 -19.19 -21.00
N PHE A 232 19.58 -20.49 -21.14
CA PHE A 232 20.53 -21.52 -20.76
C PHE A 232 21.77 -21.35 -21.65
N ALA A 233 22.80 -20.66 -21.15
CA ALA A 233 24.12 -20.67 -21.78
C ALA A 233 24.69 -22.07 -21.58
N ALA A 234 24.57 -22.92 -22.60
CA ALA A 234 25.26 -24.20 -22.67
C ALA A 234 26.77 -23.95 -22.64
N ILE A 235 27.43 -24.46 -21.61
CA ILE A 235 28.90 -24.48 -21.48
C ILE A 235 29.43 -25.51 -22.49
N PRO A 236 30.29 -25.16 -23.46
CA PRO A 236 30.93 -26.17 -24.28
C PRO A 236 32.00 -26.88 -23.44
N ALA A 237 31.84 -28.20 -23.31
CA ALA A 237 32.86 -29.07 -22.75
C ALA A 237 34.08 -29.09 -23.67
N LEU A 238 35.25 -28.77 -23.11
CA LEU A 238 36.55 -28.95 -23.76
C LEU A 238 36.84 -30.46 -23.87
N ALA A 239 37.11 -30.94 -25.07
CA ALA A 239 37.82 -32.19 -25.35
C ALA A 239 38.80 -31.93 -26.51
#